data_AF-A0A844LGB6-F1
#
_entry.id   AF-A0A844LGB6-F1
#
_cell.length_a   1.000
_cell.length_b   1.000
_cell.length_c   1.000
_cell.angle_alpha   90.00
_cell.angle_beta   90.00
_cell.angle_gamma   90.00
#
_symmetry.space_group_name_H-M   'P 1'
#
loop_
_entity.id
_entity.type
_entity.pdbx_description
1 polymer ?
#
loop_
_entity_poly.entity_id
_entity_poly.type
_entity_poly.pdbx_seq_one_letter_code
_entity_poly.pdbx_strand_id
1 'polypeptide(L)'
;MTNCNAKDYGIPQNRERVFVVSILGEHEPFRFPEKQELNIRLKDILEDEVDEKYYLSEERVAELTWNVRWHRTMDTNRIIVIANTPSPYNDTSRVLSADGICPTLAARDYKGPKLIAIKN
;
A
#
# COMPACT_ATOMS: atom_id res chain seq x y z
N MET A 1 15.54 -19.54 -4.82
CA MET A 1 14.19 -19.04 -4.49
C MET A 1 14.37 -17.91 -3.49
N THR A 2 14.07 -16.67 -3.87
CA THR A 2 14.27 -15.50 -3.00
C THR A 2 12.93 -14.81 -2.79
N ASN A 3 12.59 -14.51 -1.53
CA ASN A 3 11.44 -13.67 -1.21
C ASN A 3 11.81 -12.21 -1.46
N CYS A 4 11.12 -11.57 -2.40
CA CYS A 4 11.32 -10.18 -2.77
C CYS A 4 10.08 -9.38 -2.39
N ASN A 5 10.27 -8.31 -1.61
CA ASN A 5 9.21 -7.37 -1.24
C ASN A 5 9.37 -6.06 -2.00
N ALA A 6 8.31 -5.52 -2.60
CA ALA A 6 8.39 -4.26 -3.37
C ALA A 6 8.94 -3.07 -2.56
N LYS A 7 8.68 -3.02 -1.24
CA LYS A 7 9.25 -2.00 -0.33
C LYS A 7 10.76 -2.05 -0.21
N ASP A 8 11.38 -3.19 -0.47
CA ASP A 8 12.84 -3.36 -0.46
C ASP A 8 13.48 -2.89 -1.78
N TYR A 9 12.67 -2.43 -2.74
CA TYR A 9 13.10 -1.95 -4.06
C TYR A 9 12.46 -0.59 -4.39
N GLY A 10 12.29 0.27 -3.38
CA GLY A 10 11.88 1.66 -3.56
C GLY A 10 10.39 1.92 -3.81
N ILE A 11 9.53 0.90 -3.80
CA ILE A 11 8.09 1.06 -4.04
C ILE A 11 7.34 1.05 -2.71
N PRO A 12 6.46 2.03 -2.40
CA PRO A 12 5.74 2.11 -1.13
C PRO A 12 4.57 1.11 -1.07
N GLN A 13 4.88 -0.17 -1.22
CA GLN A 13 3.94 -1.28 -1.23
C GLN A 13 4.53 -2.50 -0.52
N ASN A 14 3.77 -3.08 0.43
CA ASN A 14 4.07 -4.37 1.02
C ASN A 14 3.56 -5.48 0.09
N ARG A 15 4.45 -5.99 -0.77
CA ARG A 15 4.15 -7.05 -1.75
C ARG A 15 5.29 -8.03 -1.84
N GLU A 16 5.18 -9.10 -1.05
CA GLU A 16 6.11 -10.23 -1.08
C GLU A 16 5.77 -11.19 -2.20
N ARG A 17 6.78 -11.54 -2.99
CA ARG A 17 6.68 -12.52 -4.07
C ARG A 17 7.94 -13.38 -4.10
N VAL A 18 7.72 -14.62 -4.46
CA VAL A 18 8.80 -15.57 -4.72
C VAL A 18 9.12 -15.53 -6.19
N PHE A 19 10.41 -15.40 -6.50
CA PHE A 19 10.91 -15.52 -7.86
C PHE A 19 11.75 -16.79 -8.02
N VAL A 20 11.51 -17.47 -9.14
CA VAL A 20 12.29 -18.62 -9.61
C VAL A 20 12.87 -18.24 -10.96
N VAL A 21 14.19 -18.34 -11.09
CA VAL A 21 14.94 -17.94 -12.29
C VAL A 21 15.66 -19.18 -12.79
N SER A 22 15.42 -19.54 -14.05
CA SER A 22 16.07 -20.65 -14.74
C SER A 22 16.72 -20.09 -15.99
N ILE A 23 18.03 -20.31 -16.16
CA ILE A 23 18.80 -19.81 -17.31
C ILE A 23 19.38 -21.03 -18.03
N LEU A 24 19.14 -21.12 -19.34
CA LEU A 24 19.60 -22.21 -20.18
C LEU A 24 20.93 -21.83 -20.86
N GLY A 25 21.92 -22.73 -20.81
CA GLY A 25 23.22 -22.55 -21.44
C GLY A 25 24.30 -21.97 -20.52
N GLU A 26 25.44 -21.59 -21.10
CA GLU A 26 26.53 -20.94 -20.38
C GLU A 26 26.13 -19.52 -19.99
N HIS A 27 26.21 -19.20 -18.70
CA HIS A 27 25.85 -17.89 -18.16
C HIS A 27 26.65 -17.59 -16.89
N GLU A 28 26.82 -16.31 -16.61
CA GLU A 28 27.32 -15.85 -15.32
C GLU A 28 26.28 -16.09 -14.21
N PRO A 29 26.69 -16.37 -12.96
CA PRO A 29 25.76 -16.59 -11.86
C PRO A 29 24.78 -15.43 -11.68
N PHE A 30 23.48 -15.71 -11.86
CA PHE A 30 22.44 -14.71 -11.63
C PHE A 30 22.44 -14.27 -10.16
N ARG A 31 22.40 -12.96 -9.94
CA ARG A 31 22.23 -12.35 -8.62
C ARG A 31 20.99 -11.47 -8.66
N PHE A 32 20.17 -11.58 -7.63
CA PHE A 32 19.08 -10.62 -7.42
C PHE A 32 19.65 -9.22 -7.21
N PRO A 33 18.94 -8.17 -7.63
CA PRO A 33 19.36 -6.80 -7.38
C PRO A 33 19.51 -6.55 -5.87
N GLU A 34 20.41 -5.64 -5.53
CA GLU A 34 20.54 -5.18 -4.15
C GLU A 34 19.29 -4.41 -3.71
N LYS A 35 19.02 -4.43 -2.40
CA LYS A 35 17.88 -3.70 -1.84
C LYS A 35 18.12 -2.20 -1.97
N GLN A 36 17.06 -1.47 -2.23
CA GLN A 36 17.04 -0.02 -2.24
C GLN A 36 16.24 0.51 -1.05
N GLU A 37 16.71 1.60 -0.45
CA GLU A 37 15.95 2.29 0.59
C GLU A 37 14.63 2.86 0.04
N LEU A 38 13.57 2.76 0.85
CA LEU A 38 12.27 3.32 0.55
C LEU A 38 12.17 4.79 1.01
N ASN A 39 12.37 5.70 0.07
CA ASN A 39 12.37 7.15 0.33
C ASN A 39 11.04 7.86 0.07
N ILE A 40 10.07 7.17 -0.54
CA ILE A 40 8.75 7.72 -0.87
C ILE A 40 7.63 7.01 -0.09
N ARG A 41 6.47 7.64 -0.01
CA ARG A 41 5.25 7.15 0.66
C ARG A 41 4.06 7.17 -0.29
N LEU A 42 2.92 6.67 0.20
CA LEU A 42 1.68 6.67 -0.57
C LEU A 42 1.32 8.07 -1.09
N LYS A 43 1.40 9.11 -0.25
CA LYS A 43 1.09 10.49 -0.67
C LYS A 43 1.92 10.98 -1.86
N ASP A 44 3.14 10.49 -2.03
CA ASP A 44 4.05 10.92 -3.10
C ASP A 44 3.72 10.26 -4.45
N ILE A 45 2.84 9.25 -4.46
CA ILE A 45 2.39 8.53 -5.66
C ILE A 45 0.90 8.74 -5.97
N LEU A 46 0.19 9.51 -5.15
CA LEU A 46 -1.21 9.88 -5.42
C LEU A 46 -1.26 10.93 -6.52
N GLU A 47 -2.28 10.86 -7.36
CA GLU A 47 -2.56 11.89 -8.35
C GLU A 47 -3.21 13.11 -7.68
N ASP A 48 -2.78 14.32 -8.07
CA ASP A 48 -3.28 15.57 -7.49
C ASP A 48 -4.75 15.85 -7.88
N GLU A 49 -5.15 15.47 -9.11
CA GLU A 49 -6.49 15.69 -9.66
C GLU A 49 -7.08 14.37 -10.16
N VAL A 50 -8.20 13.93 -9.56
CA VAL A 50 -8.93 12.71 -9.94
C VAL A 50 -10.44 12.96 -9.98
N ASP A 51 -11.18 12.14 -10.73
CA ASP A 51 -12.65 12.21 -10.79
C ASP A 51 -13.30 12.08 -9.39
N GLU A 52 -14.42 12.79 -9.18
CA GLU A 52 -15.19 12.76 -7.93
C GLU A 52 -15.56 11.34 -7.47
N LYS A 53 -15.72 10.40 -8.41
CA LYS A 53 -16.04 8.98 -8.12
C LYS A 53 -14.99 8.25 -7.28
N TYR A 54 -13.76 8.78 -7.21
CA TYR A 54 -12.68 8.24 -6.38
C TYR A 54 -12.72 8.76 -4.94
N TYR A 55 -13.51 9.81 -4.67
CA TYR A 55 -13.77 10.30 -3.32
C TYR A 55 -15.03 9.63 -2.72
N LEU A 56 -15.04 9.52 -1.39
CA LEU A 56 -16.24 9.11 -0.67
C LEU A 56 -17.14 10.32 -0.43
N SER A 57 -18.44 10.09 -0.25
CA SER A 57 -19.38 11.16 0.15
C SER A 57 -18.97 11.78 1.48
N GLU A 58 -19.27 13.07 1.66
CA GLU A 58 -18.95 13.81 2.90
C GLU A 58 -19.52 13.13 4.15
N GLU A 59 -20.74 12.61 4.07
CA GLU A 59 -21.38 11.83 5.14
C GLU A 59 -20.51 10.62 5.55
N ARG A 60 -20.01 9.87 4.56
CA ARG A 60 -19.18 8.70 4.79
C ARG A 60 -17.80 9.08 5.33
N VAL A 61 -17.24 10.19 4.87
CA VAL A 61 -16.00 10.74 5.41
C VAL A 61 -16.19 11.15 6.87
N ALA A 62 -17.28 11.83 7.22
CA ALA A 62 -17.58 12.25 8.59
C ALA A 62 -17.71 11.04 9.54
N GLU A 63 -18.39 9.98 9.11
CA GLU A 63 -18.51 8.72 9.86
C GLU A 63 -17.14 8.06 10.12
N LEU A 64 -16.29 8.01 9.08
CA LEU A 64 -14.98 7.39 9.17
C LEU A 64 -13.98 8.21 9.97
N THR A 65 -14.05 9.54 9.87
CA THR A 65 -13.13 10.48 10.51
C THR A 65 -13.40 10.68 12.01
N TRP A 66 -14.62 10.41 12.47
CA TRP A 66 -15.03 10.61 13.88
C TRP A 66 -14.12 9.91 14.90
N ASN A 67 -13.58 8.74 14.56
CA ASN A 67 -12.68 7.97 15.44
C ASN A 67 -11.25 7.84 14.89
N VAL A 68 -10.84 8.68 13.93
CA VAL A 68 -9.52 8.55 13.33
C VAL A 68 -8.44 8.85 14.36
N ARG A 69 -7.54 7.88 14.49
CA ARG A 69 -6.35 7.97 15.32
C ARG A 69 -5.17 8.39 14.46
N TRP A 70 -5.00 9.70 14.28
CA TRP A 70 -3.82 10.30 13.65
C TRP A 70 -2.59 10.19 14.58
N HIS A 71 -2.12 8.98 14.86
CA HIS A 71 -0.88 8.80 15.61
C HIS A 71 0.28 9.07 14.67
N ARG A 72 1.18 9.98 15.05
CA ARG A 72 2.50 10.07 14.43
C ARG A 72 3.26 8.79 14.77
N THR A 73 3.53 7.98 13.76
CA THR A 73 4.47 6.87 13.89
C THR A 73 5.81 7.29 13.31
N MET A 74 6.90 6.90 13.99
CA MET A 74 8.24 7.08 13.43
C MET A 74 8.57 6.03 12.36
N ASP A 75 7.93 4.86 12.41
CA ASP A 75 8.08 3.82 11.40
C ASP A 75 6.95 3.90 10.37
N THR A 76 7.28 4.52 9.24
CA THR A 76 6.41 4.68 8.07
C THR A 76 6.60 3.58 7.01
N ASN A 77 7.56 2.66 7.18
CA ASN A 77 7.84 1.58 6.21
C ASN A 77 6.90 0.36 6.39
N ARG A 78 5.68 0.65 6.86
CA ARG A 78 4.63 -0.32 7.18
C ARG A 78 3.26 0.23 6.84
N ILE A 79 2.29 -0.67 6.78
CA ILE A 79 0.89 -0.30 6.52
C ILE A 79 0.34 0.36 7.80
N ILE A 80 -0.01 1.63 7.72
CA ILE A 80 -0.58 2.40 8.83
C ILE A 80 -2.09 2.44 8.64
N VAL A 81 -2.83 1.88 9.59
CA VAL A 81 -4.31 1.93 9.62
C VAL A 81 -4.73 2.99 10.62
N ILE A 82 -5.60 3.89 10.20
CA ILE A 82 -6.02 5.03 11.03
C ILE A 82 -7.49 4.95 11.45
N ALA A 83 -8.29 4.16 10.73
CA ALA A 83 -9.68 3.86 11.04
C ALA A 83 -10.11 2.54 10.39
N ASN A 84 -11.26 2.02 10.81
CA ASN A 84 -11.95 0.92 10.16
C ASN A 84 -13.39 1.32 9.84
N THR A 85 -13.85 1.03 8.63
CA THR A 85 -15.26 1.12 8.27
C THR A 85 -16.03 -0.04 8.89
N PRO A 86 -17.33 0.10 9.19
CA PRO A 86 -18.20 -1.01 9.58
C PRO A 86 -18.48 -1.90 8.36
N SER A 87 -17.49 -2.70 7.97
CA SER A 87 -17.59 -3.71 6.92
C SER A 87 -17.26 -5.06 7.53
N PRO A 88 -18.05 -6.12 7.22
CA PRO A 88 -17.74 -7.47 7.69
C PRO A 88 -16.46 -8.04 7.06
N TYR A 89 -15.89 -7.35 6.07
CA TYR A 89 -14.67 -7.76 5.37
C TYR A 89 -13.46 -6.95 5.84
N ASN A 90 -12.53 -7.62 6.53
CA ASN A 90 -11.32 -7.02 7.11
C ASN A 90 -10.39 -6.31 6.11
N ASP A 91 -10.40 -6.73 4.83
CA ASP A 91 -9.49 -6.20 3.82
C ASP A 91 -9.97 -4.89 3.16
N THR A 92 -11.28 -4.63 3.22
CA THR A 92 -11.93 -3.41 2.70
C THR A 92 -12.34 -2.47 3.83
N SER A 93 -12.31 -2.94 5.08
CA SER A 93 -12.65 -2.10 6.23
C SER A 93 -11.55 -1.09 6.57
N ARG A 94 -10.28 -1.36 6.22
CA ARG A 94 -9.16 -0.55 6.69
C ARG A 94 -9.01 0.75 5.91
N VAL A 95 -9.00 1.86 6.64
CA VAL A 95 -8.61 3.19 6.14
C VAL A 95 -7.12 3.40 6.43
N LEU A 96 -6.34 3.62 5.37
CA LEU A 96 -4.88 3.71 5.43
C LEU A 96 -4.42 5.17 5.50
N SER A 97 -3.31 5.42 6.20
CA SER A 97 -2.62 6.72 6.14
C SER A 97 -1.80 6.83 4.86
N ALA A 98 -1.83 7.99 4.22
CA ALA A 98 -0.96 8.32 3.08
C ALA A 98 0.54 8.45 3.46
N ASP A 99 0.86 8.53 4.76
CA ASP A 99 2.26 8.54 5.25
C ASP A 99 2.89 7.13 5.34
N GLY A 100 2.11 6.06 5.14
CA GLY A 100 2.59 4.68 5.20
C GLY A 100 2.85 4.07 3.82
N ILE A 101 2.85 2.73 3.78
CA ILE A 101 2.89 1.95 2.53
C ILE A 101 1.57 1.23 2.26
N CYS A 102 1.30 0.96 0.98
CA CYS A 102 0.11 0.24 0.54
C CYS A 102 0.24 -1.28 0.82
N PRO A 103 -0.83 -2.01 1.20
CA PRO A 103 -0.85 -3.46 1.08
C PRO A 103 -0.75 -3.91 -0.39
N THR A 104 -0.54 -5.21 -0.60
CA THR A 104 -0.59 -5.79 -1.94
C THR A 104 -1.93 -5.48 -2.62
N LEU A 105 -1.89 -4.80 -3.76
CA LEU A 105 -3.02 -4.70 -4.68
C LEU A 105 -3.20 -6.08 -5.33
N ALA A 106 -4.27 -6.78 -4.95
CA ALA A 106 -4.62 -8.08 -5.52
C ALA A 106 -5.52 -7.86 -6.74
N ALA A 107 -5.21 -8.53 -7.85
CA ALA A 107 -5.95 -8.43 -9.11
C ALA A 107 -7.28 -9.21 -9.10
N ARG A 108 -8.03 -9.23 -7.98
CA ARG A 108 -9.31 -9.96 -7.88
C ARG A 108 -10.49 -8.98 -7.88
N ASP A 109 -11.48 -9.28 -8.71
CA ASP A 109 -12.70 -8.50 -8.98
C ASP A 109 -13.62 -8.25 -7.77
N TYR A 110 -13.37 -8.87 -6.61
CA TYR A 110 -14.26 -8.80 -5.44
C TYR A 110 -13.73 -7.97 -4.26
N LYS A 111 -12.45 -7.57 -4.28
CA LYS A 111 -11.91 -6.74 -3.18
C LYS A 111 -12.13 -5.27 -3.53
N GLY A 112 -12.96 -4.59 -2.73
CA GLY A 112 -13.20 -3.16 -2.86
C GLY A 112 -11.92 -2.32 -2.82
N PRO A 113 -11.99 -1.06 -3.31
CA PRO A 113 -10.83 -0.18 -3.40
C PRO A 113 -10.19 0.01 -2.02
N LYS A 114 -8.88 0.29 -2.02
CA LYS A 114 -8.17 0.64 -0.79
C LYS A 114 -8.54 2.07 -0.41
N LEU A 115 -9.01 2.24 0.83
CA LEU A 115 -9.35 3.55 1.36
C LEU A 115 -8.08 4.20 1.90
N ILE A 116 -7.75 5.37 1.40
CA ILE A 116 -6.62 6.17 1.83
C ILE A 116 -7.18 7.49 2.35
N ALA A 117 -6.80 7.87 3.56
CA ALA A 117 -7.12 9.18 4.09
C ALA A 117 -5.96 10.13 3.83
N ILE A 118 -6.28 11.25 3.20
CA ILE A 118 -5.36 12.35 2.92
C ILE A 118 -5.70 13.46 3.91
N LYS A 119 -4.69 14.00 4.56
CA LYS A 119 -4.83 15.19 5.39
C LYS A 119 -4.49 16.40 4.52
N ASN A 120 -5.50 17.19 4.17
CA ASN A 120 -5.33 18.50 3.56
C ASN A 120 -4.74 19.51 4.56
#